data_AF-A0A7U5Y3U3-F1
#
_entry.id   AF-A0A7U5Y3U3-F1
#
_cell.length_a   1.000
_cell.length_b   1.000
_cell.length_c   1.000
_cell.angle_alpha   90.00
_cell.angle_beta   90.00
_cell.angle_gamma   90.00
#
_symmetry.space_group_name_H-M   'P 1'
#
loop_
_entity.id
_entity.type
_entity.pdbx_description
1 polymer ?
#
loop_
_entity_poly.entity_id
_entity_poly.type
_entity_poly.pdbx_seq_one_letter_code
_entity_poly.pdbx_strand_id
1 'polypeptide(L)'
;MARHSAAQVGLWTFMVVVCMLFLLFGIAYMMRIGYGDWRAPPAVPWQLWLSTALLAGASVAWQIASWRAVATQRWCLLGLLCALAFVLSQLSAWRVLAAQGYAPAASPGAGFFYMLTGLHGLHAAGGIVAAVLVMGQPGCGRAGPGDAGPACTRVSLCSQYWHLLLILWLALFTLLFRVTPGLVQDFCAAVGIGGR
;
A
#
# COMPACT_ATOMS: atom_id res chain seq x y z
N MET A 1 10.50 18.96 24.37
CA MET A 1 10.15 18.82 22.94
C MET A 1 11.16 17.90 22.27
N ALA A 2 10.76 16.69 21.89
CA ALA A 2 11.62 15.79 21.12
C ALA A 2 11.85 16.40 19.73
N ARG A 3 13.11 16.58 19.33
CA ARG A 3 13.44 17.16 18.02
C ARG A 3 13.29 16.05 16.97
N HIS A 4 12.32 16.20 16.06
CA HIS A 4 12.19 15.29 14.93
C HIS A 4 13.42 15.44 14.01
N SER A 5 13.98 14.31 13.55
CA SER A 5 15.06 14.35 12.57
C SER A 5 14.54 14.83 11.21
N ALA A 6 15.39 15.47 10.41
CA ALA A 6 15.03 15.92 9.06
C ALA A 6 14.49 14.77 8.18
N ALA A 7 15.08 13.57 8.32
CA ALA A 7 14.61 12.37 7.62
C ALA A 7 13.19 11.95 8.03
N GLN A 8 12.86 12.08 9.32
CA GLN A 8 11.51 11.80 9.79
C GLN A 8 10.51 12.80 9.23
N VAL A 9 10.79 14.10 9.30
CA VAL A 9 9.90 15.13 8.74
C VAL A 9 9.67 14.89 7.25
N GLY A 10 10.74 14.63 6.48
CA GLY A 10 10.64 14.33 5.06
C GLY A 10 9.77 13.10 4.75
N LEU A 11 9.92 12.02 5.52
CA LEU A 11 9.08 10.83 5.35
C LEU A 11 7.61 11.14 5.63
N TRP A 12 7.30 11.82 6.74
CA TRP A 12 5.92 12.15 7.11
C TRP A 12 5.26 13.06 6.07
N THR A 13 5.98 14.07 5.58
CA THR A 13 5.49 14.93 4.49
C THR A 13 5.20 14.10 3.23
N PHE A 14 6.12 13.21 2.84
CA PHE A 14 5.92 12.32 1.70
C PHE A 14 4.68 11.42 1.90
N MET A 15 4.53 10.80 3.07
CA MET A 15 3.39 9.95 3.41
C MET A 15 2.06 10.70 3.29
N VAL A 16 1.99 11.96 3.76
CA VAL A 16 0.80 12.81 3.63
C VAL A 16 0.46 13.07 2.16
N VAL A 17 1.46 13.43 1.34
CA VAL A 17 1.27 13.66 -0.10
C VAL A 17 0.75 12.40 -0.79
N VAL A 18 1.31 11.24 -0.46
CA VAL A 18 0.85 9.95 -1.00
C VAL A 18 -0.60 9.69 -0.61
N CYS A 19 -0.97 9.88 0.66
CA CYS A 19 -2.36 9.73 1.11
C CYS A 19 -3.31 10.68 0.38
N MET A 20 -2.93 11.95 0.19
CA MET A 20 -3.74 12.92 -0.54
C MET A 20 -3.92 12.51 -2.00
N LEU A 21 -2.87 12.01 -2.64
CA LEU A 21 -2.93 11.50 -4.02
C LEU A 21 -3.94 10.36 -4.16
N PHE A 22 -3.84 9.33 -3.29
CA PHE A 22 -4.78 8.21 -3.29
C PHE A 22 -6.21 8.63 -2.95
N LEU A 23 -6.37 9.58 -2.03
CA LEU A 23 -7.68 10.13 -1.69
C LEU A 23 -8.33 10.81 -2.89
N LEU A 24 -7.60 11.67 -3.61
CA LEU A 24 -8.11 12.37 -4.78
C LEU A 24 -8.52 11.41 -5.90
N PHE A 25 -7.69 10.41 -6.20
CA PHE A 25 -8.06 9.36 -7.16
C PHE A 25 -9.23 8.49 -6.66
N GLY A 26 -9.33 8.25 -5.35
CA GLY A 26 -10.45 7.54 -4.74
C GLY A 26 -11.77 8.29 -4.86
N ILE A 27 -11.75 9.62 -4.68
CA ILE A 27 -12.93 10.47 -4.93
C ILE A 27 -13.32 10.43 -6.42
N ALA A 28 -12.35 10.56 -7.32
CA ALA A 28 -12.61 10.46 -8.75
C ALA A 28 -13.21 9.10 -9.16
N TYR A 29 -12.73 8.00 -8.54
CA TYR A 29 -13.31 6.67 -8.70
C TYR A 29 -14.78 6.63 -8.27
N MET A 30 -15.10 7.16 -7.08
CA MET A 30 -16.47 7.18 -6.55
C MET A 30 -17.41 8.04 -7.39
N MET A 31 -16.93 9.13 -7.99
CA MET A 31 -17.73 9.93 -8.91
C MET A 31 -18.03 9.17 -10.21
N ARG A 32 -17.12 8.30 -10.65
CA ARG A 32 -17.19 7.65 -11.97
C ARG A 32 -17.93 6.31 -11.97
N ILE A 33 -18.06 5.65 -10.83
CA ILE A 33 -18.72 4.33 -10.70
C ILE A 33 -20.22 4.36 -11.03
N GLY A 34 -20.87 5.51 -10.93
CA GLY A 34 -22.31 5.67 -11.21
C GLY A 34 -22.70 5.76 -12.69
N TYR A 35 -21.74 5.72 -13.61
CA TYR A 35 -22.00 5.83 -15.05
C TYR A 35 -22.29 4.46 -15.68
N GLY A 36 -23.19 4.42 -16.67
CA GLY A 36 -23.70 3.17 -17.27
C GLY A 36 -22.69 2.32 -18.05
N ASP A 37 -21.51 2.87 -18.37
CA ASP A 37 -20.40 2.16 -19.01
C ASP A 37 -19.44 1.51 -17.99
N TRP A 38 -19.76 1.58 -16.70
CA TRP A 38 -18.94 1.02 -15.65
C TRP A 38 -19.00 -0.51 -15.64
N ARG A 39 -17.83 -1.13 -15.60
CA ARG A 39 -17.69 -2.59 -15.45
C ARG A 39 -16.85 -2.88 -14.22
N ALA A 40 -17.49 -3.48 -13.22
CA ALA A 40 -16.81 -3.94 -12.01
C ALA A 40 -15.88 -5.13 -12.31
N PRO A 41 -14.84 -5.36 -11.48
CA PRO A 41 -14.04 -6.57 -11.57
C PRO A 41 -14.94 -7.82 -11.41
N PRO A 42 -14.74 -8.87 -12.22
CA PRO A 42 -15.66 -10.02 -12.26
C PRO A 42 -15.70 -10.82 -10.95
N ALA A 43 -14.54 -10.99 -10.31
CA ALA A 43 -14.40 -11.57 -8.97
C ALA A 43 -13.06 -11.13 -8.37
N VAL A 44 -12.91 -11.25 -7.04
CA VAL A 44 -11.62 -11.06 -6.39
C VAL A 44 -10.73 -12.28 -6.68
N PRO A 45 -9.67 -12.15 -7.49
CA PRO A 45 -8.73 -13.25 -7.68
C PRO A 45 -8.01 -13.56 -6.37
N TRP A 46 -7.78 -14.85 -6.08
CA TRP A 46 -7.15 -15.31 -4.84
C TRP A 46 -5.74 -14.72 -4.63
N GLN A 47 -5.05 -14.36 -5.72
CA GLN A 47 -3.76 -13.66 -5.71
C GLN A 47 -3.81 -12.32 -4.96
N LEU A 48 -4.96 -11.64 -4.93
CA LEU A 48 -5.09 -10.39 -4.16
C LEU A 48 -5.17 -10.69 -2.66
N TRP A 49 -5.79 -11.80 -2.24
CA TRP A 49 -5.75 -12.23 -0.83
C TRP A 49 -4.33 -12.62 -0.40
N LEU A 50 -3.63 -13.38 -1.25
CA LEU A 50 -2.21 -13.68 -1.04
C LEU A 50 -1.38 -12.38 -0.92
N SER A 51 -1.61 -11.40 -1.80
CA SER A 51 -0.91 -10.13 -1.74
C SER A 51 -1.15 -9.39 -0.41
N THR A 52 -2.38 -9.37 0.10
CA THR A 52 -2.71 -8.76 1.39
C THR A 52 -1.98 -9.45 2.54
N ALA A 53 -1.95 -10.79 2.54
CA ALA A 53 -1.24 -11.57 3.54
C ALA A 53 0.29 -11.32 3.49
N LEU A 54 0.87 -11.24 2.29
CA LEU A 54 2.29 -10.94 2.10
C LEU A 54 2.66 -9.54 2.56
N LEU A 55 1.84 -8.53 2.23
CA LEU A 55 2.08 -7.15 2.67
C LEU A 55 1.92 -7.01 4.19
N ALA A 56 0.94 -7.68 4.79
CA ALA A 56 0.80 -7.76 6.25
C ALA A 56 2.02 -8.44 6.89
N GLY A 57 2.50 -9.54 6.32
CA GLY A 57 3.71 -10.22 6.74
C GLY A 57 4.95 -9.30 6.65
N ALA A 58 5.07 -8.52 5.58
CA ALA A 58 6.13 -7.53 5.43
C ALA A 58 6.08 -6.49 6.56
N SER A 59 4.92 -5.90 6.81
CA SER A 59 4.73 -4.91 7.88
C SER A 59 5.07 -5.45 9.26
N VAL A 60 4.63 -6.67 9.58
CA VAL A 60 4.97 -7.32 10.86
C VAL A 60 6.47 -7.60 10.96
N ALA A 61 7.09 -8.09 9.89
CA ALA A 61 8.53 -8.36 9.88
C ALA A 61 9.35 -7.08 10.12
N TRP A 62 9.02 -5.98 9.44
CA TRP A 62 9.67 -4.68 9.67
C TRP A 62 9.40 -4.12 11.06
N GLN A 63 8.21 -4.32 11.61
CA GLN A 63 7.90 -3.93 12.98
C GLN A 63 8.77 -4.68 13.99
N ILE A 64 8.88 -5.99 13.85
CA ILE A 64 9.73 -6.82 14.71
C ILE A 64 11.20 -6.40 14.56
N ALA A 65 11.64 -6.13 13.34
CA ALA A 65 12.98 -5.62 13.07
C ALA A 65 13.24 -4.28 13.78
N SER A 66 12.24 -3.40 13.87
CA SER A 66 12.36 -2.11 14.55
C SER A 66 12.45 -2.21 16.08
N TRP A 67 11.96 -3.31 16.67
CA TRP A 67 11.95 -3.53 18.12
C TRP A 67 13.11 -4.39 18.61
N ARG A 68 13.56 -5.36 17.80
CA ARG A 68 14.57 -6.32 18.21
C ARG A 68 15.97 -5.86 17.81
N ALA A 69 16.86 -5.88 18.80
CA ALA A 69 18.29 -5.68 18.60
C ALA A 69 19.00 -6.91 18.01
N VAL A 70 18.50 -8.10 18.33
CA VAL A 70 19.06 -9.38 17.89
C VAL A 70 18.26 -9.89 16.70
N ALA A 71 18.96 -10.36 15.67
CA ALA A 71 18.40 -10.88 14.42
C ALA A 71 17.59 -9.88 13.57
N THR A 72 17.77 -8.57 13.77
CA THR A 72 17.14 -7.52 12.96
C THR A 72 17.33 -7.76 11.47
N GLN A 73 18.52 -8.19 11.02
CA GLN A 73 18.79 -8.46 9.60
C GLN A 73 17.91 -9.57 9.03
N ARG A 74 17.62 -10.63 9.81
CA ARG A 74 16.75 -11.73 9.36
C ARG A 74 15.32 -11.25 9.16
N TRP A 75 14.83 -10.38 10.05
CA TRP A 75 13.50 -9.79 9.96
C TRP A 75 13.40 -8.75 8.83
N CYS A 76 14.42 -7.92 8.62
CA CYS A 76 14.49 -7.03 7.45
C CYS A 76 14.48 -7.83 6.14
N LEU A 77 15.25 -8.93 6.07
CA LEU A 77 15.28 -9.80 4.90
C LEU A 77 13.93 -10.47 4.65
N LEU A 78 13.29 -10.99 5.70
CA LEU A 78 11.94 -11.56 5.59
C LEU A 78 10.94 -10.50 5.08
N GLY A 79 10.98 -9.30 5.65
CA GLY A 79 10.14 -8.18 5.20
C GLY A 79 10.36 -7.82 3.74
N LEU A 80 11.62 -7.80 3.29
CA LEU A 80 11.97 -7.58 1.88
C LEU A 80 11.44 -8.69 0.97
N LEU A 81 11.62 -9.96 1.35
CA LEU A 81 11.13 -11.10 0.56
C LEU A 81 9.61 -11.10 0.45
N CYS A 82 8.90 -10.80 1.55
CA CYS A 82 7.45 -10.63 1.54
C CYS A 82 7.02 -9.48 0.62
N ALA A 83 7.73 -8.36 0.62
CA ALA A 83 7.45 -7.24 -0.27
C ALA A 83 7.68 -7.57 -1.76
N LEU A 84 8.76 -8.29 -2.08
CA LEU A 84 9.03 -8.77 -3.44
C LEU A 84 7.93 -9.73 -3.90
N ALA A 85 7.55 -10.68 -3.03
CA ALA A 85 6.48 -11.62 -3.30
C ALA A 85 5.12 -10.91 -3.48
N PHE A 86 4.86 -9.82 -2.73
CA PHE A 86 3.67 -8.98 -2.91
C PHE A 86 3.60 -8.43 -4.34
N VAL A 87 4.69 -7.85 -4.85
CA VAL A 87 4.74 -7.31 -6.23
C VAL A 87 4.50 -8.42 -7.26
N LEU A 88 5.12 -9.58 -7.09
CA LEU A 88 4.90 -10.72 -7.99
C LEU A 88 3.43 -11.21 -7.95
N SER A 89 2.82 -11.22 -6.77
CA SER A 89 1.41 -11.56 -6.59
C SER A 89 0.49 -10.56 -7.31
N GLN A 90 0.80 -9.26 -7.26
CA GLN A 90 0.06 -8.23 -8.01
C GLN A 90 0.15 -8.45 -9.52
N LEU A 91 1.36 -8.69 -10.04
CA LEU A 91 1.55 -8.96 -11.48
C LEU A 91 0.81 -10.21 -11.93
N SER A 92 0.77 -11.25 -11.08
CA SER A 92 -0.01 -12.46 -11.34
C SER A 92 -1.52 -12.17 -11.36
N ALA A 93 -2.04 -11.41 -10.39
CA ALA A 93 -3.45 -10.99 -10.36
C ALA A 93 -3.84 -10.21 -11.62
N TRP A 94 -2.99 -9.28 -12.05
CA TRP A 94 -3.19 -8.49 -13.27
C TRP A 94 -3.25 -9.33 -14.53
N ARG A 95 -2.41 -10.36 -14.64
CA ARG A 95 -2.42 -11.29 -15.79
C ARG A 95 -3.70 -12.11 -15.82
N VAL A 96 -4.16 -12.60 -14.67
CA VAL A 96 -5.41 -13.37 -14.59
C VAL A 96 -6.61 -12.50 -14.96
N LEU A 97 -6.70 -11.27 -14.43
CA LEU A 97 -7.79 -10.35 -14.78
C LEU A 97 -7.77 -9.95 -16.26
N ALA A 98 -6.58 -9.69 -16.82
CA ALA A 98 -6.44 -9.38 -18.23
C ALA A 98 -6.87 -10.56 -19.12
N ALA A 99 -6.50 -11.79 -18.76
CA ALA A 99 -6.91 -13.01 -19.48
C ALA A 99 -8.43 -13.25 -19.42
N GLN A 100 -9.11 -12.74 -18.39
CA GLN A 100 -10.57 -12.75 -18.27
C GLN A 100 -11.24 -11.58 -19.02
N GLY A 101 -10.50 -10.83 -19.83
CA GLY A 101 -11.01 -9.69 -20.59
C GLY A 101 -11.16 -8.41 -19.77
N TYR A 102 -10.71 -8.39 -18.51
CA TYR A 102 -10.64 -7.19 -17.66
C TYR A 102 -9.27 -6.53 -17.81
N ALA A 103 -8.93 -6.08 -19.02
CA ALA A 103 -7.67 -5.37 -19.31
C ALA A 103 -7.81 -3.86 -19.05
N PRO A 104 -6.70 -3.10 -18.88
CA PRO A 104 -6.74 -1.67 -18.55
C PRO A 104 -7.60 -0.79 -19.49
N ALA A 105 -7.66 -1.13 -20.77
CA ALA A 105 -8.45 -0.40 -21.78
C ALA A 105 -9.85 -0.97 -22.01
N ALA A 106 -10.26 -2.02 -21.27
CA ALA A 106 -11.51 -2.72 -21.53
C ALA A 106 -12.75 -1.97 -21.00
N SER A 107 -12.59 -1.17 -19.95
CA SER A 107 -13.62 -0.28 -19.43
C SER A 107 -12.98 0.81 -18.56
N PRO A 108 -13.69 1.93 -18.29
CA PRO A 108 -13.24 2.93 -17.33
C PRO A 108 -12.96 2.34 -15.95
N GLY A 109 -13.80 1.41 -15.47
CA GLY A 109 -13.60 0.72 -14.20
C GLY A 109 -12.29 -0.09 -14.17
N ALA A 110 -11.97 -0.78 -15.27
CA ALA A 110 -10.68 -1.46 -15.38
C ALA A 110 -9.52 -0.47 -15.40
N GLY A 111 -9.63 0.64 -16.12
CA GLY A 111 -8.64 1.71 -16.13
C GLY A 111 -8.32 2.23 -14.72
N PHE A 112 -9.35 2.54 -13.92
CA PHE A 112 -9.17 2.95 -12.52
C PHE A 112 -8.54 1.86 -11.66
N PHE A 113 -8.97 0.60 -11.81
CA PHE A 113 -8.39 -0.53 -11.07
C PHE A 113 -6.88 -0.64 -11.30
N TYR A 114 -6.43 -0.65 -12.57
CA TYR A 114 -5.01 -0.76 -12.91
C TYR A 114 -4.22 0.49 -12.55
N MET A 115 -4.82 1.69 -12.68
CA MET A 115 -4.19 2.94 -12.25
C MET A 115 -3.93 2.96 -10.74
N LEU A 116 -4.95 2.67 -9.93
CA LEU A 116 -4.85 2.71 -8.46
C LEU A 116 -3.92 1.61 -7.92
N THR A 117 -4.09 0.37 -8.39
CA THR A 117 -3.23 -0.74 -7.96
C THR A 117 -1.81 -0.60 -8.51
N GLY A 118 -1.64 -0.04 -9.71
CA GLY A 118 -0.33 0.24 -10.30
C GLY A 118 0.41 1.36 -9.56
N LEU A 119 -0.29 2.44 -9.20
CA LEU A 119 0.28 3.49 -8.37
C LEU A 119 0.71 2.94 -7.00
N HIS A 120 -0.10 2.08 -6.38
CA HIS A 120 0.27 1.41 -5.13
C HIS A 120 1.50 0.51 -5.31
N GLY A 121 1.53 -0.29 -6.37
CA GLY A 121 2.67 -1.12 -6.74
C GLY A 121 3.95 -0.32 -6.96
N LEU A 122 3.86 0.88 -7.55
CA LEU A 122 5.00 1.79 -7.73
C LEU A 122 5.56 2.28 -6.39
N HIS A 123 4.69 2.65 -5.45
CA HIS A 123 5.12 3.04 -4.10
C HIS A 123 5.73 1.85 -3.35
N ALA A 124 5.16 0.65 -3.48
CA ALA A 124 5.75 -0.56 -2.93
C ALA A 124 7.14 -0.87 -3.53
N ALA A 125 7.32 -0.68 -4.84
CA ALA A 125 8.63 -0.80 -5.49
C ALA A 125 9.64 0.24 -4.95
N GLY A 126 9.22 1.50 -4.78
CA GLY A 126 10.05 2.52 -4.12
C GLY A 126 10.42 2.14 -2.67
N GLY A 127 9.49 1.55 -1.93
CA GLY A 127 9.72 1.00 -0.59
C GLY A 127 10.74 -0.14 -0.56
N ILE A 128 10.71 -1.02 -1.56
CA ILE A 128 11.70 -2.11 -1.72
C ILE A 128 13.08 -1.52 -1.95
N VAL A 129 13.22 -0.53 -2.83
CA VAL A 129 14.50 0.16 -3.07
C VAL A 129 15.01 0.79 -1.76
N ALA A 130 14.16 1.52 -1.04
CA ALA A 130 14.52 2.12 0.24
C ALA A 130 14.93 1.06 1.28
N ALA A 131 14.22 -0.06 1.35
CA ALA A 131 14.54 -1.18 2.24
C ALA A 131 15.93 -1.78 1.93
N VAL A 132 16.25 -2.00 0.66
CA VAL A 132 17.57 -2.48 0.22
C VAL A 132 18.67 -1.51 0.64
N LEU A 133 18.46 -0.20 0.44
CA LEU A 133 19.42 0.83 0.86
C LEU A 133 19.64 0.86 2.37
N VAL A 134 18.57 0.71 3.17
CA VAL A 134 18.68 0.66 4.64
C VAL A 134 19.44 -0.58 5.11
N MET A 135 19.21 -1.74 4.47
CA MET A 135 19.94 -2.97 4.81
C MET A 135 21.41 -2.95 4.42
N GLY A 136 21.77 -2.23 3.35
CA GLY A 136 23.15 -2.08 2.89
C GLY A 136 24.02 -1.15 3.75
N GLN A 137 23.44 -0.40 4.69
CA GLN A 137 24.18 0.57 5.49
C GLN A 137 24.96 -0.09 6.66
N PRO A 138 26.20 0.36 6.93
CA PRO A 138 26.97 -0.10 8.08
C PRO A 138 26.20 0.11 9.39
N GLY A 139 26.09 -0.95 10.19
CA GLY A 139 25.38 -0.92 11.48
C GLY A 139 23.92 -1.37 11.42
N CYS A 140 23.36 -1.67 10.23
CA CYS A 140 22.07 -2.34 10.13
C CYS A 140 22.16 -3.74 10.77
N GLY A 141 21.45 -3.96 11.88
CA GLY A 141 21.47 -5.23 12.64
C GLY A 141 22.44 -5.34 13.80
N ARG A 142 23.13 -4.23 14.14
CA ARG A 142 23.97 -4.10 15.34
C ARG A 142 23.35 -3.24 16.44
N ALA A 143 22.16 -2.70 16.21
CA ALA A 143 21.57 -1.76 17.15
C ALA A 143 21.06 -2.51 18.39
N GLY A 144 21.67 -2.27 19.54
CA GLY A 144 21.34 -2.90 20.82
C GLY A 144 19.99 -2.45 21.40
N PRO A 145 19.44 -3.16 22.39
CA PRO A 145 18.29 -2.65 23.15
C PRO A 145 18.72 -1.37 23.88
N GLY A 146 18.12 -0.23 23.53
CA GLY A 146 18.49 1.08 24.08
C GLY A 146 19.35 1.96 23.17
N ASP A 147 19.84 1.45 22.03
CA ASP A 147 20.57 2.27 21.06
C ASP A 147 19.61 3.12 20.21
N ALA A 148 19.58 4.42 20.49
CA ALA A 148 18.95 5.44 19.65
C ALA A 148 19.82 5.81 18.42
N GLY A 149 20.60 4.84 17.91
CA GLY A 149 21.52 5.06 16.80
C GLY A 149 20.82 5.29 15.46
N PRO A 150 21.48 5.92 14.47
CA PRO A 150 20.89 6.24 13.17
C PRO A 150 20.35 5.02 12.39
N ALA A 151 20.85 3.82 12.67
CA ALA A 151 20.36 2.57 12.06
C ALA A 151 18.98 2.16 12.62
N CYS A 152 18.76 2.24 13.93
CA CYS A 152 17.46 2.03 14.58
C CYS A 152 16.41 2.98 14.03
N THR A 153 16.75 4.27 13.91
CA THR A 153 15.86 5.29 13.36
C THR A 153 15.43 4.95 11.93
N ARG A 154 16.34 4.51 11.08
CA ARG A 154 16.04 4.15 9.68
C ARG A 154 15.16 2.91 9.53
N VAL A 155 15.40 1.87 10.33
CA VAL A 155 14.54 0.67 10.34
C VAL A 155 13.15 1.01 10.86
N SER A 156 13.03 1.86 11.88
CA SER A 156 11.74 2.35 12.39
C SER A 156 10.98 3.19 11.36
N LEU A 157 11.67 4.06 10.61
CA LEU A 157 11.08 4.82 9.51
C LEU A 157 10.62 3.89 8.37
N CYS A 158 11.40 2.86 8.03
CA CYS A 158 11.01 1.83 7.06
C CYS A 158 9.73 1.10 7.52
N SER A 159 9.67 0.70 8.80
CA SER A 159 8.47 0.07 9.37
C SER A 159 7.22 0.94 9.23
N GLN A 160 7.30 2.22 9.60
CA GLN A 160 6.20 3.18 9.46
C GLN A 160 5.71 3.28 8.01
N TYR A 161 6.63 3.29 7.04
CA TYR A 161 6.29 3.34 5.63
C TYR A 161 5.55 2.07 5.14
N TRP A 162 6.02 0.88 5.55
CA TRP A 162 5.36 -0.39 5.19
C TRP A 162 3.97 -0.52 5.81
N HIS A 163 3.77 -0.05 7.05
CA HIS A 163 2.43 0.02 7.65
C HIS A 163 1.49 0.93 6.87
N LEU A 164 1.98 2.09 6.41
CA LEU A 164 1.18 2.97 5.57
C LEU A 164 0.77 2.29 4.27
N LEU A 165 1.70 1.61 3.59
CA LEU A 165 1.40 0.87 2.37
C LEU A 165 0.33 -0.21 2.60
N LEU A 166 0.35 -0.88 3.76
CA LEU A 166 -0.68 -1.85 4.14
C LEU A 166 -2.04 -1.16 4.35
N ILE A 167 -2.08 -0.05 5.10
CA ILE A 167 -3.31 0.71 5.33
C ILE A 167 -3.91 1.21 4.01
N LEU A 168 -3.07 1.79 3.14
CA LEU A 168 -3.47 2.23 1.80
C LEU A 168 -3.98 1.06 0.96
N TRP A 169 -3.32 -0.10 1.02
CA TRP A 169 -3.77 -1.30 0.32
C TRP A 169 -5.15 -1.76 0.78
N LEU A 170 -5.40 -1.80 2.08
CA LEU A 170 -6.70 -2.17 2.64
C LEU A 170 -7.80 -1.17 2.28
N ALA A 171 -7.47 0.13 2.27
CA ALA A 171 -8.38 1.17 1.81
C ALA A 171 -8.73 1.00 0.32
N LEU A 172 -7.73 0.73 -0.54
CA LEU A 172 -7.95 0.44 -1.96
C LEU A 172 -8.74 -0.84 -2.19
N PHE A 173 -8.42 -1.91 -1.46
CA PHE A 173 -9.15 -3.18 -1.55
C PHE A 173 -10.63 -2.99 -1.20
N THR A 174 -10.90 -2.18 -0.18
CA THR A 174 -12.27 -1.81 0.20
C THR A 174 -12.93 -0.96 -0.88
N LEU A 175 -12.25 0.07 -1.39
CA LEU A 175 -12.76 0.94 -2.44
C LEU A 175 -13.11 0.17 -3.73
N LEU A 176 -12.26 -0.76 -4.14
CA LEU A 176 -12.40 -1.47 -5.42
C LEU A 176 -13.44 -2.60 -5.38
N PHE A 177 -13.64 -3.25 -4.22
CA PHE A 177 -14.47 -4.45 -4.13
C PHE A 177 -15.67 -4.35 -3.18
N ARG A 178 -15.72 -3.38 -2.27
CA ARG A 178 -16.85 -3.18 -1.34
C ARG A 178 -17.71 -1.97 -1.69
N VAL A 179 -17.15 -0.95 -2.34
CA VAL A 179 -17.94 0.23 -2.74
C VAL A 179 -18.78 -0.11 -3.96
N THR A 180 -20.10 -0.08 -3.79
CA THR A 180 -21.11 -0.32 -4.82
C THR A 180 -21.90 0.97 -5.11
N PRO A 181 -22.55 1.09 -6.29
CA PRO A 181 -23.38 2.25 -6.62
C PRO A 181 -24.45 2.55 -5.56
N GLY A 182 -25.07 1.53 -4.98
CA GLY A 182 -26.05 1.69 -3.89
C GLY A 182 -25.46 2.33 -2.64
N LEU A 183 -24.27 1.90 -2.20
CA LEU A 183 -23.56 2.51 -1.07
C LEU A 183 -23.26 4.00 -1.31
N VAL A 184 -22.88 4.35 -2.54
CA VAL A 184 -22.60 5.75 -2.91
C VAL A 184 -23.90 6.56 -2.88
N GLN A 185 -25.01 6.03 -3.37
CA GLN A 185 -26.31 6.68 -3.32
C GLN A 185 -26.80 6.87 -1.88
N ASP A 186 -26.65 5.86 -1.01
CA ASP A 186 -26.99 5.94 0.40
C ASP A 186 -26.14 7.00 1.13
N PHE A 187 -24.85 7.09 0.81
CA PHE A 187 -23.97 8.12 1.36
C PHE A 187 -24.34 9.52 0.86
N CYS A 188 -24.60 9.67 -0.45
CA CYS A 188 -25.05 10.94 -1.02
C CYS A 188 -26.39 11.39 -0.45
N ALA A 189 -27.31 10.45 -0.17
CA ALA A 189 -28.58 10.72 0.50
C ALA A 189 -28.35 11.12 1.97
N ALA A 190 -27.48 10.42 2.70
CA ALA A 190 -27.14 10.74 4.09
C ALA A 190 -26.47 12.12 4.25
N VAL A 191 -25.69 12.55 3.25
CA VAL A 191 -25.04 13.87 3.23
C VAL A 191 -25.96 14.96 2.65
N GLY A 192 -27.19 14.62 2.22
CA GLY A 192 -28.18 15.58 1.73
C GLY A 192 -27.93 16.09 0.31
N ILE A 193 -27.09 15.41 -0.47
CA ILE A 193 -26.78 15.75 -1.87
C ILE A 193 -27.71 14.97 -2.84
N GLY A 194 -28.36 13.90 -2.36
CA GLY A 194 -29.35 13.14 -3.11
C GLY A 194 -30.75 13.74 -2.98
N GLY A 195 -31.02 14.81 -3.72
CA GLY A 195 -32.32 15.47 -3.66
C GLY A 195 -32.61 16.38 -4.84
N ARG A 196 -32.75 15.80 -6.04
CA ARG A 196 -33.70 16.18 -7.11
C ARG A 196 -33.64 15.20 -8.26
#